data_AF-A0AAV0IVZ8-F1
#
_entry.id   AF-A0AAV0IVZ8-F1
#
_cell.length_a   1.000
_cell.length_b   1.000
_cell.length_c   1.000
_cell.angle_alpha   90.00
_cell.angle_beta   90.00
_cell.angle_gamma   90.00
#
_symmetry.space_group_name_H-M   'P 1'
#
loop_
_entity.id
_entity.type
_entity.pdbx_description
1 polymer ?
#
loop_
_entity_poly.entity_id
_entity_poly.type
_entity_poly.pdbx_seq_one_letter_code
_entity_poly.pdbx_strand_id
1 'polypeptide(L)'
;MAAAIGSSSFTLLRNCALVVRPFSTAKVFPRPASAFSFRSKRVRFPVPSSHSRSRRLRFATNAVNDEEAAAKAAAATLDEGAPTIFDKIIAKEIPSSIVYEDEKVLAFRDISPQAPVHVVIIPKIRDGLTELGKAEARHGEILGQLLYAAKIVAEKEGVVDGFRVVINSGPTACQSVYHLHLHVLGGRQMKWPPG
;
A
#
# COMPACT_ATOMS: atom_id res chain seq x y z
N MET A 1 -13.97 -44.23 34.74
CA MET A 1 -13.98 -42.92 35.43
C MET A 1 -14.05 -41.87 34.34
N ALA A 2 -15.22 -41.29 34.15
CA ALA A 2 -15.54 -40.36 33.07
C ALA A 2 -15.27 -38.91 33.51
N ALA A 3 -14.77 -38.09 32.60
CA ALA A 3 -14.98 -36.65 32.62
C ALA A 3 -14.91 -36.12 31.18
N ALA A 4 -16.08 -35.71 30.68
CA ALA A 4 -16.29 -35.05 29.41
C ALA A 4 -16.47 -33.55 29.67
N ILE A 5 -15.75 -32.71 28.93
CA ILE A 5 -16.01 -31.28 28.73
C ILE A 5 -15.15 -30.87 27.53
N GLY A 6 -15.59 -30.23 26.46
CA GLY A 6 -16.84 -29.55 26.13
C GLY A 6 -16.47 -28.57 25.01
N SER A 7 -17.05 -28.77 23.83
CA SER A 7 -16.91 -27.92 22.65
C SER A 7 -17.25 -26.46 22.96
N SER A 8 -16.51 -25.51 22.38
CA SER A 8 -16.94 -24.11 22.30
C SER A 8 -16.54 -23.50 20.96
N SER A 9 -17.36 -23.84 19.96
CA SER A 9 -17.52 -23.07 18.72
C SER A 9 -18.22 -21.75 19.06
N PHE A 10 -17.52 -20.62 18.94
CA PHE A 10 -18.16 -19.31 19.00
C PHE A 10 -18.33 -18.74 17.59
N THR A 11 -19.47 -19.09 17.00
CA THR A 11 -20.08 -18.38 15.88
C THR A 11 -21.08 -17.39 16.47
N LEU A 12 -20.77 -16.10 16.45
CA LEU A 12 -21.71 -14.99 16.74
C LEU A 12 -21.30 -13.83 15.82
N LEU A 13 -22.14 -13.08 15.13
CA LEU A 13 -23.56 -13.15 14.83
C LEU A 13 -23.74 -12.28 13.56
N ARG A 14 -24.47 -12.80 12.58
CA ARG A 14 -24.92 -12.08 11.39
C ARG A 14 -26.36 -11.61 11.66
N ASN A 15 -26.70 -10.44 11.12
CA ASN A 15 -28.04 -9.84 10.94
C ASN A 15 -28.55 -8.88 12.03
N CYS A 16 -28.76 -7.63 11.62
CA CYS A 16 -30.12 -7.10 11.62
C CYS A 16 -30.32 -6.25 10.36
N ALA A 17 -31.36 -6.57 9.60
CA ALA A 17 -31.74 -5.92 8.36
C ALA A 17 -33.16 -5.34 8.52
N LEU A 18 -33.38 -4.21 7.83
CA LEU A 18 -34.63 -3.73 7.24
C LEU A 18 -35.71 -3.08 8.13
N VAL A 19 -35.92 -1.78 7.87
CA VAL A 19 -37.22 -1.14 7.51
C VAL A 19 -36.81 0.06 6.61
N VAL A 20 -37.07 0.22 5.29
CA VAL A 20 -38.22 0.10 4.36
C VAL A 20 -39.21 1.30 4.36
N ARG A 21 -38.96 2.22 3.39
CA ARG A 21 -39.89 2.97 2.49
C ARG A 21 -40.67 4.21 3.03
N PRO A 22 -41.29 5.07 2.17
CA PRO A 22 -41.36 5.07 0.68
C PRO A 22 -41.12 6.43 -0.05
N PHE A 23 -40.94 6.30 -1.38
CA PHE A 23 -41.39 7.14 -2.51
C PHE A 23 -41.57 8.67 -2.38
N SER A 24 -40.93 9.40 -3.30
CA SER A 24 -41.62 10.44 -4.07
C SER A 24 -41.10 10.55 -5.50
N THR A 25 -42.05 10.63 -6.41
CA THR A 25 -41.97 10.64 -7.87
C THR A 25 -41.62 12.02 -8.42
N ALA A 26 -40.73 12.13 -9.42
CA ALA A 26 -40.68 13.30 -10.30
C ALA A 26 -40.26 12.95 -11.74
N LYS A 27 -41.31 12.77 -12.56
CA LYS A 27 -41.50 13.14 -13.98
C LYS A 27 -40.30 13.20 -14.94
N VAL A 28 -40.36 12.26 -15.88
CA VAL A 28 -39.77 12.29 -17.23
C VAL A 28 -40.61 13.23 -18.13
N PHE A 29 -39.95 14.05 -18.96
CA PHE A 29 -40.52 14.74 -20.14
C PHE A 29 -39.40 14.93 -21.20
N PRO A 30 -39.71 15.15 -22.49
CA PRO A 30 -39.10 14.43 -23.60
C PRO A 30 -38.09 15.29 -24.39
N ARG A 31 -37.26 14.59 -25.16
CA ARG A 31 -36.41 15.16 -26.23
C ARG A 31 -37.26 15.77 -27.35
N PRO A 32 -36.76 16.82 -28.02
CA PRO A 32 -36.93 16.98 -29.45
C PRO A 32 -35.67 16.54 -30.20
N ALA A 33 -35.89 15.75 -31.24
CA ALA A 33 -34.90 15.39 -32.24
C ALA A 33 -34.70 16.57 -33.21
N SER A 34 -33.45 16.87 -33.54
CA SER A 34 -33.12 17.50 -34.83
C SER A 34 -31.99 16.69 -35.47
N ALA A 35 -32.33 16.10 -36.60
CA ALA A 35 -31.43 15.36 -37.45
C ALA A 35 -30.59 16.36 -38.24
N PHE A 36 -29.26 16.34 -38.05
CA PHE A 36 -28.32 16.92 -39.00
C PHE A 36 -27.52 15.78 -39.62
N SER A 37 -27.93 15.41 -40.83
CA SER A 37 -27.26 14.43 -41.68
C SER A 37 -25.95 15.03 -42.20
N PHE A 38 -24.82 14.69 -41.57
CA PHE A 38 -23.51 14.93 -42.16
C PHE A 38 -23.06 13.70 -42.96
N ARG A 39 -23.19 13.80 -44.28
CA ARG A 39 -22.76 12.81 -45.27
C ARG A 39 -21.23 12.80 -45.35
N SER A 40 -20.58 12.05 -44.47
CA SER A 40 -19.14 11.78 -44.59
C SER A 40 -18.88 10.76 -45.69
N LYS A 41 -18.08 11.14 -46.69
CA LYS A 41 -17.67 10.30 -47.82
C LYS A 41 -16.82 9.13 -47.28
N ARG A 42 -17.26 7.89 -47.51
CA ARG A 42 -16.45 6.69 -47.32
C ARG A 42 -15.26 6.71 -48.26
N VAL A 43 -14.07 6.92 -47.72
CA VAL A 43 -12.81 6.55 -48.37
C VAL A 43 -12.46 5.15 -47.87
N ARG A 44 -12.41 4.16 -48.78
CA ARG A 44 -11.98 2.79 -48.48
C ARG A 44 -10.46 2.76 -48.53
N PHE A 45 -9.83 2.41 -47.41
CA PHE A 45 -8.40 2.09 -47.35
C PHE A 45 -8.18 0.61 -47.68
N PRO A 46 -7.16 0.24 -48.49
CA PRO A 46 -6.79 -1.13 -48.73
C PRO A 46 -6.03 -1.72 -47.52
N VAL A 47 -6.37 -2.95 -47.14
CA VAL A 47 -5.71 -3.70 -46.06
C VAL A 47 -4.68 -4.64 -46.69
N PRO A 48 -3.38 -4.54 -46.38
CA PRO A 48 -2.44 -5.60 -46.68
C PRO A 48 -2.49 -6.66 -45.56
N SER A 49 -2.73 -7.90 -45.97
CA SER A 49 -2.60 -9.09 -45.15
C SER A 49 -1.12 -9.38 -44.90
N SER A 50 -0.66 -9.21 -43.66
CA SER A 50 0.56 -9.87 -43.18
C SER A 50 0.27 -10.57 -41.85
N HIS A 51 0.25 -11.90 -41.93
CA HIS A 51 0.27 -12.77 -40.77
C HIS A 51 1.62 -12.60 -40.07
N SER A 52 1.69 -11.73 -39.08
CA SER A 52 2.69 -11.79 -38.03
C SER A 52 1.96 -12.04 -36.72
N ARG A 53 2.04 -13.28 -36.22
CA ARG A 53 1.62 -13.63 -34.87
C ARG A 53 2.51 -12.85 -33.90
N SER A 54 2.10 -11.62 -33.57
CA SER A 54 2.65 -10.87 -32.46
C SER A 54 2.37 -11.69 -31.20
N ARG A 55 3.39 -12.42 -30.76
CA ARG A 55 3.40 -13.11 -29.48
C ARG A 55 3.40 -12.00 -28.42
N ARG A 56 2.20 -11.57 -28.02
CA ARG A 56 2.00 -10.69 -26.86
C ARG A 56 2.64 -11.40 -25.67
N LEU A 57 3.87 -11.03 -25.37
CA LEU A 57 4.54 -11.40 -24.12
C LEU A 57 3.69 -10.79 -23.02
N ARG A 58 2.87 -11.63 -22.40
CA ARG A 58 2.23 -11.32 -21.13
C ARG A 58 3.37 -11.24 -20.12
N PHE A 59 3.81 -10.03 -19.79
CA PHE A 59 4.57 -9.80 -18.57
C PHE A 59 3.61 -10.00 -17.40
N ALA A 60 3.50 -11.25 -16.97
CA ALA A 60 2.84 -11.63 -15.74
C ALA A 60 3.85 -11.51 -14.60
N THR A 61 3.57 -10.58 -13.68
CA THR A 61 3.98 -10.52 -12.27
C THR A 61 5.37 -11.07 -11.89
N ASN A 62 6.37 -10.19 -11.80
CA ASN A 62 7.63 -10.45 -11.09
C ASN A 62 7.89 -9.53 -9.89
N ALA A 63 7.00 -8.59 -9.56
CA ALA A 63 7.26 -7.59 -8.50
C ALA A 63 7.55 -8.21 -7.10
N VAL A 64 6.97 -9.37 -6.79
CA VAL A 64 7.25 -10.09 -5.53
C VAL A 64 8.65 -10.70 -5.47
N ASN A 65 9.23 -11.07 -6.61
CA ASN A 65 10.58 -11.64 -6.65
C ASN A 65 11.66 -10.56 -6.40
N ASP A 66 11.37 -9.33 -6.81
CA ASP A 66 12.32 -8.22 -6.72
C ASP A 66 12.52 -7.78 -5.26
N GLU A 67 11.46 -7.78 -4.44
CA GLU A 67 11.54 -7.42 -3.01
C GLU A 67 12.27 -8.49 -2.18
N GLU A 68 12.00 -9.78 -2.41
CA GLU A 68 12.69 -10.87 -1.72
C GLU A 68 14.21 -10.88 -2.04
N ALA A 69 14.56 -10.68 -3.32
CA ALA A 69 15.95 -10.59 -3.74
C ALA A 69 16.67 -9.39 -3.10
N ALA A 70 16.01 -8.22 -3.08
CA ALA A 70 16.54 -7.02 -2.44
C ALA A 70 16.75 -7.24 -0.93
N ALA A 71 15.82 -7.91 -0.25
CA ALA A 71 15.94 -8.19 1.18
C ALA A 71 17.11 -9.12 1.51
N LYS A 72 17.33 -10.17 0.70
CA LYS A 72 18.50 -11.06 0.86
C LYS A 72 19.82 -10.31 0.63
N ALA A 73 19.87 -9.44 -0.37
CA ALA A 73 21.05 -8.62 -0.63
C ALA A 73 21.33 -7.65 0.52
N ALA A 74 20.31 -6.95 1.01
CA ALA A 74 20.42 -6.01 2.11
C ALA A 74 20.89 -6.69 3.41
N ALA A 75 20.39 -7.89 3.70
CA ALA A 75 20.81 -8.68 4.87
C ALA A 75 22.30 -9.07 4.80
N ALA A 76 22.80 -9.38 3.60
CA ALA A 76 24.19 -9.78 3.40
C ALA A 76 25.19 -8.62 3.56
N THR A 77 24.75 -7.38 3.34
CA THR A 77 25.57 -6.17 3.42
C THR A 77 25.26 -5.32 4.65
N LEU A 78 24.64 -5.88 5.67
CA LEU A 78 24.30 -5.17 6.90
C LEU A 78 25.58 -4.71 7.62
N ASP A 79 25.85 -3.41 7.56
CA ASP A 79 26.80 -2.72 8.44
C ASP A 79 25.99 -1.77 9.34
N GLU A 80 25.89 -2.08 10.64
CA GLU A 80 25.07 -1.33 11.60
C GLU A 80 25.50 0.16 11.68
N GLY A 81 26.75 0.49 11.32
CA GLY A 81 27.28 1.85 11.33
C GLY A 81 27.12 2.62 10.01
N ALA A 82 26.90 1.93 8.89
CA ALA A 82 26.90 2.57 7.58
C ALA A 82 25.60 3.36 7.30
N PRO A 83 25.67 4.49 6.56
CA PRO A 83 24.49 5.22 6.14
C PRO A 83 23.70 4.44 5.08
N THR A 84 22.40 4.39 5.27
CA THR A 84 21.41 3.81 4.35
C THR A 84 20.90 4.84 3.35
N ILE A 85 20.07 4.38 2.40
CA ILE A 85 19.34 5.28 1.51
C ILE A 85 18.40 6.23 2.28
N PHE A 86 17.85 5.80 3.41
CA PHE A 86 16.97 6.63 4.24
C PHE A 86 17.73 7.73 4.97
N ASP A 87 18.98 7.49 5.37
CA ASP A 87 19.84 8.54 5.94
C ASP A 87 20.07 9.68 4.91
N LYS A 88 20.23 9.33 3.62
CA LYS A 88 20.33 10.32 2.53
C LYS A 88 19.03 11.08 2.31
N ILE A 89 17.87 10.44 2.49
CA ILE A 89 16.56 11.10 2.44
C ILE A 89 16.40 12.07 3.61
N ILE A 90 16.80 11.66 4.83
CA ILE A 90 16.75 12.51 6.02
C ILE A 90 17.65 13.74 5.83
N ALA A 91 18.86 13.54 5.33
CA ALA A 91 19.81 14.60 5.00
C ALA A 91 19.41 15.47 3.80
N LYS A 92 18.30 15.14 3.13
CA LYS A 92 17.80 15.80 1.90
C LYS A 92 18.81 15.78 0.73
N GLU A 93 19.74 14.84 0.73
CA GLU A 93 20.71 14.64 -0.36
C GLU A 93 20.04 14.09 -1.62
N ILE A 94 18.98 13.29 -1.43
CA ILE A 94 18.15 12.77 -2.51
C ILE A 94 16.70 13.25 -2.37
N PRO A 95 16.02 13.54 -3.49
CA PRO A 95 14.65 14.02 -3.45
C PRO A 95 13.70 12.94 -2.95
N SER A 96 12.72 13.34 -2.14
CA SER A 96 11.62 12.49 -1.69
C SER A 96 10.32 13.29 -1.63
N SER A 97 9.19 12.63 -1.86
CA SER A 97 7.87 13.26 -1.74
C SER A 97 7.38 13.18 -0.29
N ILE A 98 7.77 14.17 0.51
CA ILE A 98 7.46 14.24 1.94
C ILE A 98 5.97 14.49 2.17
N VAL A 99 5.35 13.70 3.06
CA VAL A 99 3.94 13.78 3.45
C VAL A 99 3.79 14.37 4.85
N TYR A 100 4.68 13.97 5.76
CA TYR A 100 4.70 14.41 7.14
C TYR A 100 6.15 14.44 7.65
N GLU A 101 6.49 15.45 8.45
CA GLU A 101 7.81 15.59 9.05
C GLU A 101 7.67 16.34 10.37
N ASP A 102 8.29 15.81 11.42
CA ASP A 102 8.43 16.47 12.71
C ASP A 102 9.89 16.39 13.20
N GLU A 103 10.15 16.65 14.48
CA GLU A 103 11.50 16.58 15.07
C GLU A 103 12.11 15.16 15.04
N LYS A 104 11.31 14.12 15.19
CA LYS A 104 11.77 12.73 15.40
C LYS A 104 11.42 11.80 14.24
N VAL A 105 10.42 12.12 13.43
CA VAL A 105 9.82 11.26 12.41
C VAL A 105 9.79 11.96 11.05
N LEU A 106 10.01 11.17 10.00
CA LEU A 106 9.86 11.59 8.61
C LEU A 106 8.98 10.57 7.87
N ALA A 107 8.03 11.05 7.07
CA ALA A 107 7.17 10.23 6.24
C ALA A 107 7.18 10.72 4.79
N PHE A 108 7.39 9.82 3.84
CA PHE A 108 7.46 10.13 2.42
C PHE A 108 6.85 9.01 1.57
N ARG A 109 6.41 9.34 0.36
CA ARG A 109 5.81 8.35 -0.56
C ARG A 109 6.86 7.35 -1.03
N ASP A 110 6.50 6.08 -1.06
CA ASP A 110 7.35 5.01 -1.60
C ASP A 110 7.56 5.21 -3.12
N ILE A 111 8.76 4.91 -3.60
CA ILE A 111 9.11 4.98 -5.03
C ILE A 111 8.54 3.80 -5.83
N SER A 112 8.27 2.68 -5.17
CA SER A 112 7.65 1.47 -5.71
C SER A 112 6.32 1.18 -4.99
N PRO A 113 5.26 1.95 -5.26
CA PRO A 113 4.00 1.85 -4.52
C PRO A 113 3.27 0.52 -4.77
N GLN A 114 2.93 -0.21 -3.70
CA GLN A 114 2.14 -1.46 -3.74
C GLN A 114 0.63 -1.23 -3.56
N ALA A 115 0.22 0.03 -3.36
CA ALA A 115 -1.15 0.49 -3.26
C ALA A 115 -1.24 1.96 -3.72
N PRO A 116 -2.44 2.47 -4.07
CA PRO A 116 -2.61 3.88 -4.47
C PRO A 116 -2.05 4.88 -3.46
N VAL A 117 -2.18 4.57 -2.17
CA VAL A 117 -1.43 5.25 -1.10
C VAL A 117 -0.41 4.24 -0.55
N HIS A 118 0.88 4.54 -0.72
CA HIS A 118 1.98 3.82 -0.10
C HIS A 118 2.99 4.83 0.45
N VAL A 119 3.00 5.00 1.77
CA VAL A 119 3.87 5.95 2.48
C VAL A 119 4.77 5.19 3.43
N VAL A 120 6.05 5.53 3.44
CA VAL A 120 7.06 4.99 4.36
C VAL A 120 7.29 6.01 5.47
N ILE A 121 7.25 5.55 6.72
CA ILE A 121 7.48 6.35 7.92
C ILE A 121 8.72 5.83 8.63
N ILE A 122 9.68 6.71 8.91
CA ILE A 122 10.97 6.38 9.51
C ILE A 122 11.30 7.29 10.70
N PRO A 123 12.04 6.80 11.70
CA PRO A 123 12.64 7.67 12.69
C PRO A 123 13.83 8.40 12.05
N LYS A 124 14.03 9.68 12.39
CA LYS A 124 15.17 10.48 11.91
C LYS A 124 16.50 10.03 12.53
N ILE A 125 16.44 9.48 13.74
CA ILE A 125 17.60 8.94 14.46
C ILE A 125 17.39 7.42 14.57
N ARG A 126 18.36 6.64 14.08
CA ARG A 126 18.29 5.17 14.14
C ARG A 126 18.50 4.63 15.55
N ASP A 127 19.48 5.13 16.30
CA ASP A 127 19.87 4.60 17.63
C ASP A 127 20.03 3.06 17.70
N GLY A 128 20.53 2.45 16.61
CA GLY A 128 20.65 0.99 16.48
C GLY A 128 19.37 0.26 16.02
N LEU A 129 18.25 0.97 15.79
CA LEU A 129 17.02 0.43 15.18
C LEU A 129 17.18 0.19 13.67
N THR A 130 18.03 -0.76 13.30
CA THR A 130 18.14 -1.24 11.92
C THR A 130 16.91 -2.05 11.50
N GLU A 131 16.26 -2.72 12.45
CA GLU A 131 15.03 -3.49 12.27
C GLU A 131 14.21 -3.53 13.57
N LEU A 132 12.95 -3.97 13.51
CA LEU A 132 12.10 -4.05 14.69
C LEU A 132 12.60 -5.09 15.71
N GLY A 133 13.19 -6.19 15.25
CA GLY A 133 13.77 -7.23 16.11
C GLY A 133 14.92 -6.75 17.00
N LYS A 134 15.52 -5.60 16.68
CA LYS A 134 16.59 -4.94 17.46
C LYS A 134 16.06 -3.88 18.44
N ALA A 135 14.73 -3.72 18.54
CA ALA A 135 14.15 -2.78 19.48
C ALA A 135 14.46 -3.15 20.95
N GLU A 136 14.57 -2.12 21.77
CA GLU A 136 14.91 -2.20 23.19
C GLU A 136 13.94 -1.32 23.97
N ALA A 137 13.88 -1.46 25.29
CA ALA A 137 12.93 -0.69 26.11
C ALA A 137 13.05 0.83 25.93
N ARG A 138 14.27 1.35 25.72
CA ARG A 138 14.50 2.79 25.45
C ARG A 138 13.83 3.29 24.17
N HIS A 139 13.57 2.39 23.21
CA HIS A 139 12.94 2.72 21.94
C HIS A 139 11.41 2.82 22.02
N GLY A 140 10.80 2.56 23.18
CA GLY A 140 9.34 2.55 23.33
C GLY A 140 8.67 3.85 22.91
N GLU A 141 9.25 5.01 23.24
CA GLU A 141 8.70 6.32 22.88
C GLU A 141 8.67 6.53 21.36
N ILE A 142 9.79 6.27 20.67
CA ILE A 142 9.87 6.48 19.22
C ILE A 142 8.98 5.49 18.46
N LEU A 143 8.85 4.24 18.92
CA LEU A 143 7.93 3.27 18.33
C LEU A 143 6.46 3.74 18.41
N GLY A 144 6.06 4.30 19.56
CA GLY A 144 4.74 4.90 19.72
C GLY A 144 4.51 6.09 18.79
N GLN A 145 5.52 6.95 18.64
CA GLN A 145 5.47 8.10 17.73
C GLN A 145 5.35 7.69 16.26
N LEU A 146 6.05 6.63 15.83
CA LEU A 146 5.94 6.10 14.46
C LEU A 146 4.53 5.59 14.16
N LEU A 147 3.91 4.86 15.09
CA LEU A 147 2.52 4.39 14.93
C LEU A 147 1.53 5.55 14.95
N TYR A 148 1.74 6.56 15.80
CA TYR A 148 0.90 7.76 15.80
C TYR A 148 1.04 8.55 14.50
N ALA A 149 2.26 8.66 13.96
CA ALA A 149 2.51 9.26 12.66
C ALA A 149 1.78 8.51 11.52
N ALA A 150 1.63 7.19 11.61
CA ALA A 150 0.84 6.41 10.64
C ALA A 150 -0.64 6.86 10.59
N LYS A 151 -1.23 7.16 11.76
CA LYS A 151 -2.58 7.75 11.82
C LYS A 151 -2.62 9.13 11.15
N ILE A 152 -1.64 10.00 11.41
CA ILE A 152 -1.58 11.35 10.80
C ILE A 152 -1.43 11.25 9.27
N VAL A 153 -0.59 10.35 8.80
CA VAL A 153 -0.39 10.09 7.37
C VAL A 153 -1.68 9.60 6.72
N ALA A 154 -2.42 8.69 7.36
CA ALA A 154 -3.70 8.21 6.84
C ALA A 154 -4.74 9.33 6.68
N GLU A 155 -4.78 10.28 7.62
CA GLU A 155 -5.63 11.48 7.52
C GLU A 155 -5.22 12.39 6.35
N LYS A 156 -3.92 12.65 6.21
CA LYS A 156 -3.37 13.51 5.14
C LYS A 156 -3.56 12.92 3.74
N GLU A 157 -3.48 11.60 3.61
CA GLU A 157 -3.63 10.88 2.35
C GLU A 157 -5.08 10.46 2.05
N GLY A 158 -6.03 10.77 2.96
CA GLY A 158 -7.45 10.51 2.74
C GLY A 158 -7.85 9.03 2.75
N VAL A 159 -7.16 8.20 3.53
CA VAL A 159 -7.40 6.74 3.66
C VAL A 159 -7.89 6.34 5.06
N VAL A 160 -8.60 7.26 5.72
CA VAL A 160 -9.13 7.08 7.07
C VAL A 160 -10.22 6.01 7.17
N ASP A 161 -10.84 5.65 6.05
CA ASP A 161 -11.81 4.56 5.92
C ASP A 161 -11.16 3.17 6.04
N GLY A 162 -9.85 3.07 5.77
CA GLY A 162 -9.09 1.85 5.99
C GLY A 162 -7.68 1.90 5.41
N PHE A 163 -6.71 1.52 6.23
CA PHE A 163 -5.31 1.35 5.83
C PHE A 163 -4.67 0.18 6.57
N ARG A 164 -3.54 -0.31 6.07
CA ARG A 164 -2.71 -1.33 6.71
C ARG A 164 -1.35 -0.73 7.03
N VAL A 165 -0.89 -0.97 8.26
CA VAL A 165 0.50 -0.71 8.66
C VAL A 165 1.29 -2.01 8.59
N VAL A 166 2.46 -1.99 7.95
CA VAL A 166 3.36 -3.14 7.84
C VAL A 166 4.75 -2.74 8.32
N ILE A 167 5.37 -3.60 9.15
CA ILE A 167 6.77 -3.50 9.54
C ILE A 167 7.40 -4.85 9.22
N ASN A 168 8.39 -4.83 8.35
CA ASN A 168 9.16 -6.02 8.00
C ASN A 168 10.41 -6.07 8.89
N SER A 169 10.72 -7.24 9.47
CA SER A 169 11.97 -7.47 10.22
C SER A 169 12.67 -8.68 9.65
N GLY A 170 13.89 -8.47 9.16
CA GLY A 170 14.76 -9.49 8.62
C GLY A 170 14.40 -9.95 7.19
N PRO A 171 15.24 -10.85 6.63
CA PRO A 171 15.18 -11.22 5.21
C PRO A 171 13.91 -12.02 4.84
N THR A 172 13.42 -12.88 5.73
CA THR A 172 12.21 -13.69 5.46
C THR A 172 10.92 -12.88 5.47
N ALA A 173 10.95 -11.66 6.03
CA ALA A 173 9.85 -10.70 5.97
C ALA A 173 10.00 -9.71 4.82
N CYS A 174 10.97 -9.91 3.91
CA CYS A 174 11.27 -8.98 2.82
C CYS A 174 11.67 -7.56 3.29
N GLN A 175 12.45 -7.43 4.37
CA GLN A 175 13.02 -6.13 4.75
C GLN A 175 14.15 -5.73 3.78
N SER A 176 13.95 -4.65 3.02
CA SER A 176 14.88 -4.19 1.98
C SER A 176 15.86 -3.10 2.44
N VAL A 177 15.53 -2.35 3.50
CA VAL A 177 16.39 -1.30 4.07
C VAL A 177 16.52 -1.49 5.58
N TYR A 178 17.76 -1.53 6.08
CA TYR A 178 18.08 -1.72 7.49
C TYR A 178 18.12 -0.40 8.27
N HIS A 179 16.98 0.26 8.22
CA HIS A 179 16.59 1.42 9.01
C HIS A 179 15.10 1.21 9.27
N LEU A 180 14.69 1.14 10.54
CA LEU A 180 13.31 0.84 10.91
C LEU A 180 12.31 1.70 10.12
N HIS A 181 11.33 1.06 9.49
CA HIS A 181 10.34 1.75 8.70
C HIS A 181 8.97 1.08 8.78
N LEU A 182 7.93 1.89 8.74
CA LEU A 182 6.53 1.48 8.67
C LEU A 182 6.01 1.80 7.28
N HIS A 183 5.39 0.82 6.63
CA HIS A 183 4.61 1.04 5.42
C HIS A 183 3.16 1.33 5.79
N VAL A 184 2.60 2.43 5.30
CA VAL A 184 1.17 2.75 5.35
C VAL A 184 0.59 2.53 3.96
N LEU A 185 -0.27 1.53 3.83
CA LEU A 185 -0.88 1.10 2.57
C LEU A 185 -2.39 1.36 2.60
N GLY A 186 -2.93 2.06 1.61
CA GLY A 186 -4.35 2.41 1.55
C GLY A 186 -4.85 2.74 0.14
N GLY A 187 -6.09 3.23 0.05
CA GLY A 187 -6.73 3.61 -1.21
C GLY A 187 -7.22 2.44 -2.07
N ARG A 188 -7.17 1.21 -1.53
CA ARG A 188 -7.79 0.00 -2.11
C ARG A 188 -8.11 -1.01 -1.03
N GLN A 189 -9.01 -1.96 -1.33
CA GLN A 189 -9.25 -3.11 -0.46
C GLN A 189 -7.95 -3.94 -0.29
N MET A 190 -7.57 -4.19 0.96
CA MET A 190 -6.43 -5.05 1.29
C MET A 190 -6.85 -6.52 1.33
N LYS A 191 -6.03 -7.41 0.78
CA LYS A 191 -6.27 -8.87 0.74
C LYS A 191 -5.74 -9.55 2.01
N TRP A 192 -6.18 -10.80 2.20
CA TRP A 192 -5.70 -11.71 3.25
C TRP A 192 -5.31 -13.06 2.60
N PRO A 193 -4.15 -13.67 2.95
CA PRO A 193 -3.17 -13.24 3.96
C PRO A 193 -2.42 -11.93 3.60
N PRO A 194 -1.72 -11.30 4.55
CA PRO A 194 -1.01 -10.03 4.36
C PRO A 194 0.43 -10.25 3.88
N GLY A 195 0.58 -11.01 2.80
CA GLY A 195 1.81 -11.40 2.13
C GLY A 195 1.44 -12.17 0.89
#